data_AF-A0A139MT31-F1
#
_entry.id   AF-A0A139MT31-F1
#
_cell.length_a   1.000
_cell.length_b   1.000
_cell.length_c   1.000
_cell.angle_alpha   90.00
_cell.angle_beta   90.00
_cell.angle_gamma   90.00
#
_symmetry.space_group_name_H-M   'P 1'
#
loop_
_entity.id
_entity.type
_entity.pdbx_description
1 polymer ?
#
loop_
_entity_poly.entity_id
_entity_poly.type
_entity_poly.pdbx_seq_one_letter_code
_entity_poly.pdbx_strand_id
1 'polypeptide(L)'
;MNIYNWIQKIIFNTYEEWHMKNPIYDSNGFHIVGIDNSLKAMQDGYIMYTEIYPPHAINGCTSMKAVVGKSEEVLNLYMEINGKKYAIFDLSYGDAVQIMRTFVKRSALPDEKTYTEVLGNDNEKIKASFTELSELLIGDSKYAQSFLKRVKPDNMEDIEIAWEELYEELLRLGKAVELDWKGRKDIFVHAVKTLNLGLKLEINEDILDGNEDIPRWSKVTNSLWEDHILAAMDMGSDSYVLIILSKENFSRVKELARIILHRIAAAEEM
;
A
#
# COMPACT_ATOMS: atom_id res chain seq x y z
N MET A 1 -3.26 17.60 29.08
CA MET A 1 -1.92 17.28 28.54
C MET A 1 -0.90 17.37 29.66
N ASN A 2 -0.12 16.31 29.90
CA ASN A 2 0.96 16.30 30.90
C ASN A 2 2.12 17.24 30.45
N ILE A 3 2.92 17.76 31.39
CA ILE A 3 4.13 18.56 31.13
C ILE A 3 5.07 17.83 30.16
N TYR A 4 5.23 16.52 30.31
CA TYR A 4 6.01 15.69 29.39
C TYR A 4 5.52 15.81 27.94
N ASN A 5 4.23 15.55 27.69
CA ASN A 5 3.63 15.65 26.36
C ASN A 5 3.69 17.09 25.80
N TRP A 6 3.58 18.10 26.67
CA TRP A 6 3.76 19.50 26.29
C TRP A 6 5.19 19.79 25.82
N ILE A 7 6.20 19.29 26.52
CA ILE A 7 7.62 19.41 26.14
C ILE A 7 7.86 18.72 24.79
N GLN A 8 7.39 17.47 24.64
CA GLN A 8 7.51 16.72 23.39
C GLN A 8 6.91 17.51 22.21
N LYS A 9 5.70 18.04 22.37
CA LYS A 9 5.03 18.81 21.33
C LYS A 9 5.73 20.12 20.99
N ILE A 10 6.06 20.93 21.99
CA ILE A 10 6.50 22.32 21.78
C ILE A 10 7.99 22.42 21.46
N ILE A 11 8.83 21.61 22.12
CA ILE A 11 10.28 21.67 21.97
C ILE A 11 10.74 20.71 20.88
N PHE A 12 10.22 19.48 20.88
CA PHE A 12 10.70 18.43 19.98
C PHE A 12 9.83 18.22 18.74
N ASN A 13 8.66 18.89 18.62
CA ASN A 13 7.67 18.62 17.57
C ASN A 13 7.28 17.13 17.48
N THR A 14 7.25 16.44 18.62
CA THR A 14 6.83 15.05 18.77
C THR A 14 5.43 15.01 19.38
N TYR A 15 4.51 14.31 18.73
CA TYR A 15 3.08 14.30 19.04
C TYR A 15 2.66 12.93 19.58
N GLU A 16 3.11 12.58 20.79
CA GLU A 16 2.96 11.24 21.38
C GLU A 16 1.51 10.76 21.57
N GLU A 17 0.57 11.69 21.75
CA GLU A 17 -0.85 11.35 21.92
C GLU A 17 -1.60 11.19 20.58
N TRP A 18 -0.95 11.52 19.46
CA TRP A 18 -1.53 11.32 18.12
C TRP A 18 -1.20 9.93 17.61
N HIS A 19 -2.03 9.39 16.74
CA HIS A 19 -1.78 8.11 16.07
C HIS A 19 -1.55 8.35 14.58
N MET A 20 -0.63 7.60 13.98
CA MET A 20 -0.41 7.56 12.53
C MET A 20 -0.44 6.12 12.05
N LYS A 21 -1.20 5.88 10.98
CA LYS A 21 -1.33 4.60 10.31
C LYS A 21 -1.01 4.72 8.82
N ASN A 22 -0.18 3.83 8.30
CA ASN A 22 0.05 3.56 6.88
C ASN A 22 0.53 2.09 6.75
N PRO A 23 0.69 1.52 5.54
CA PRO A 23 1.03 0.11 5.37
C PRO A 23 2.30 -0.38 6.08
N ILE A 24 3.24 0.52 6.41
CA ILE A 24 4.53 0.17 7.04
C ILE A 24 4.70 0.81 8.43
N TYR A 25 3.68 1.51 8.95
CA TYR A 25 3.74 2.21 10.23
C TYR A 25 2.35 2.31 10.85
N ASP A 26 2.19 1.72 12.02
CA ASP A 26 0.98 1.80 12.84
C ASP A 26 1.41 2.05 14.29
N SER A 27 1.38 3.31 14.72
CA SER A 27 1.86 3.66 16.05
C SER A 27 1.31 4.95 16.62
N ASN A 28 1.26 4.98 17.95
CA ASN A 28 1.06 6.20 18.71
C ASN A 28 2.37 6.97 18.82
N GLY A 29 2.28 8.27 18.62
CA GLY A 29 3.40 9.17 18.61
C GLY A 29 4.15 9.18 17.29
N PHE A 30 4.43 10.38 16.81
CA PHE A 30 5.34 10.61 15.70
C PHE A 30 5.93 12.02 15.78
N HIS A 31 7.12 12.19 15.21
CA HIS A 31 7.68 13.51 14.96
C HIS A 31 6.97 14.14 13.75
N ILE A 32 6.74 15.45 13.74
CA ILE A 32 5.97 16.12 12.67
C ILE A 32 6.49 15.85 11.25
N VAL A 33 7.80 15.63 11.09
CA VAL A 33 8.43 15.28 9.81
C VAL A 33 7.98 13.92 9.29
N GLY A 34 7.42 13.05 10.14
CA GLY A 34 6.77 11.81 9.72
C GLY A 34 5.69 12.02 8.67
N ILE A 35 4.93 13.12 8.75
CA ILE A 35 3.94 13.49 7.71
C ILE A 35 4.63 13.71 6.38
N ASP A 36 5.71 14.50 6.38
CA ASP A 36 6.49 14.86 5.20
C ASP A 36 7.09 13.59 4.56
N ASN A 37 7.62 12.69 5.40
CA ASN A 37 8.18 11.41 4.97
C ASN A 37 7.12 10.47 4.39
N SER A 38 5.97 10.32 5.04
CA SER A 38 4.87 9.47 4.53
C SER A 38 4.32 9.99 3.22
N LEU A 39 4.11 11.31 3.11
CA LEU A 39 3.65 11.91 1.85
C LEU A 39 4.72 11.80 0.74
N LYS A 40 6.00 11.89 1.09
CA LYS A 40 7.08 11.62 0.13
C LYS A 40 7.11 10.15 -0.31
N ALA A 41 6.94 9.21 0.61
CA ALA A 41 6.85 7.79 0.31
C ALA A 41 5.64 7.45 -0.58
N MET A 42 4.51 8.14 -0.39
CA MET A 42 3.37 8.06 -1.30
C MET A 42 3.71 8.58 -2.70
N GLN A 43 4.38 9.74 -2.79
CA GLN A 43 4.81 10.31 -4.06
C GLN A 43 5.78 9.39 -4.83
N ASP A 44 6.64 8.68 -4.10
CA ASP A 44 7.61 7.74 -4.66
C ASP A 44 7.00 6.34 -4.90
N GLY A 45 5.70 6.15 -4.61
CA GLY A 45 4.97 4.92 -4.89
C GLY A 45 5.21 3.77 -3.91
N TYR A 46 5.81 4.03 -2.76
CA TYR A 46 6.07 3.03 -1.72
C TYR A 46 4.82 2.69 -0.89
N ILE A 47 3.94 3.65 -0.65
CA ILE A 47 2.69 3.45 0.09
C ILE A 47 1.53 4.17 -0.59
N MET A 48 0.30 3.67 -0.43
CA MET A 48 -0.88 4.23 -1.13
C MET A 48 -1.70 5.20 -0.27
N TYR A 49 -1.44 5.23 1.03
CA TYR A 49 -2.14 6.12 1.96
C TYR A 49 -1.30 6.40 3.20
N THR A 50 -1.65 7.49 3.89
CA THR A 50 -1.30 7.70 5.29
C THR A 50 -2.47 8.35 6.01
N GLU A 51 -2.72 7.93 7.24
CA GLU A 51 -3.83 8.38 8.06
C GLU A 51 -3.32 8.85 9.42
N ILE A 52 -3.90 9.94 9.92
CA ILE A 52 -3.58 10.47 11.23
C ILE A 52 -4.85 10.67 12.05
N TYR A 53 -4.75 10.34 13.34
CA TYR A 53 -5.84 10.45 14.30
C TYR A 53 -5.43 11.37 15.44
N PRO A 54 -6.21 12.42 15.73
CA PRO A 54 -5.98 13.25 16.88
C PRO A 54 -6.36 12.52 18.19
N PRO A 55 -5.77 12.92 19.32
CA PRO A 55 -6.12 12.36 20.64
C PRO A 55 -7.58 12.60 21.06
N HIS A 56 -8.23 13.59 20.44
CA HIS A 56 -9.63 13.93 20.61
C HIS A 56 -10.13 14.62 19.34
N ALA A 57 -11.44 14.57 19.10
CA ALA A 57 -12.01 15.16 17.90
C ALA A 57 -11.70 16.67 17.80
N ILE A 58 -11.20 17.12 16.65
CA ILE A 58 -10.87 18.51 16.37
C ILE A 58 -12.02 19.11 15.54
N ASN A 59 -12.86 19.94 16.16
CA ASN A 59 -14.08 20.45 15.53
C ASN A 59 -14.96 19.31 14.95
N GLY A 60 -15.04 18.19 15.68
CA GLY A 60 -15.76 17.00 15.25
C GLY A 60 -14.96 16.06 14.34
N CYS A 61 -13.76 16.44 13.89
CA CYS A 61 -12.91 15.61 13.04
C CYS A 61 -12.16 14.54 13.84
N THR A 62 -12.31 13.27 13.46
CA THR A 62 -11.75 12.09 14.13
C THR A 62 -10.59 11.45 13.38
N SER A 63 -10.44 11.70 12.08
CA SER A 63 -9.26 11.29 11.31
C SER A 63 -9.06 12.18 10.08
N MET A 64 -7.81 12.21 9.59
CA MET A 64 -7.44 12.80 8.31
C MET A 64 -6.56 11.82 7.55
N LYS A 65 -7.01 11.38 6.37
CA LYS A 65 -6.38 10.35 5.54
C LYS A 65 -5.97 10.92 4.19
N ALA A 66 -4.70 10.88 3.86
CA ALA A 66 -4.21 11.09 2.50
C ALA A 66 -4.23 9.77 1.73
N VAL A 67 -4.72 9.81 0.50
CA VAL A 67 -4.81 8.66 -0.41
C VAL A 67 -4.30 9.08 -1.79
N VAL A 68 -3.46 8.26 -2.43
CA VAL A 68 -2.98 8.53 -3.79
C VAL A 68 -4.16 8.74 -4.74
N GLY A 69 -4.09 9.78 -5.56
CA GLY A 69 -5.17 10.20 -6.44
C GLY A 69 -5.25 9.35 -7.72
N LYS A 70 -5.92 9.90 -8.74
CA LYS A 70 -6.07 9.21 -10.03
C LYS A 70 -4.73 9.03 -10.74
N SER A 71 -3.86 10.03 -10.66
CA SER A 71 -2.46 9.97 -11.07
C SER A 71 -1.55 9.95 -9.83
N GLU A 72 -0.31 9.48 -10.02
CA GLU A 72 0.69 9.42 -8.94
C GLU A 72 1.18 10.81 -8.49
N GLU A 73 0.86 11.86 -9.27
CA GLU A 73 1.28 13.24 -9.03
C GLU A 73 0.39 14.00 -8.03
N VAL A 74 -0.82 13.49 -7.78
CA VAL A 74 -1.82 14.13 -6.92
C VAL A 74 -2.36 13.17 -5.88
N LEU A 75 -2.96 13.71 -4.82
CA LEU A 75 -3.61 12.93 -3.78
C LEU A 75 -4.95 13.55 -3.35
N ASN A 76 -5.75 12.73 -2.67
CA ASN A 76 -6.99 13.16 -2.07
C ASN A 76 -6.85 13.12 -0.54
N LEU A 77 -7.35 14.16 0.14
CA LEU A 77 -7.47 14.16 1.60
C LEU A 77 -8.91 13.86 1.98
N TYR A 78 -9.11 12.80 2.75
CA TYR A 78 -10.38 12.43 3.36
C TYR A 78 -10.36 12.79 4.84
N MET A 79 -11.50 13.26 5.35
CA MET A 79 -11.70 13.60 6.76
C MET A 79 -13.00 13.00 7.24
N GLU A 80 -12.97 12.35 8.40
CA GLU A 80 -14.19 11.98 9.10
C GLU A 80 -14.54 13.08 10.10
N ILE A 81 -15.70 13.72 9.94
CA ILE A 81 -16.16 14.85 10.75
C ILE A 81 -17.60 14.58 11.20
N ASN A 82 -17.83 14.48 12.51
CA ASN A 82 -19.14 14.21 13.11
C ASN A 82 -19.84 12.97 12.50
N GLY A 83 -19.07 11.91 12.20
CA GLY A 83 -19.57 10.67 11.61
C GLY A 83 -19.90 10.75 10.11
N LYS A 84 -19.53 11.85 9.44
CA LYS A 84 -19.65 12.03 7.99
C LYS A 84 -18.28 12.09 7.35
N LYS A 85 -18.18 11.64 6.09
CA LYS A 85 -16.93 11.69 5.32
C LYS A 85 -16.91 12.93 4.44
N TYR A 86 -15.79 13.64 4.45
CA TYR A 86 -15.50 14.81 3.62
C TYR A 86 -14.21 14.60 2.85
N ALA A 87 -14.07 15.23 1.69
CA ALA A 87 -12.86 15.12 0.90
C ALA A 87 -12.44 16.44 0.22
N ILE A 88 -11.12 16.58 0.05
CA ILE A 88 -10.46 17.53 -0.84
C ILE A 88 -9.75 16.70 -1.90
N PHE A 89 -10.06 16.94 -3.18
CA PHE A 89 -9.55 16.15 -4.29
C PHE A 89 -8.40 16.84 -5.02
N ASP A 90 -7.58 16.03 -5.68
CA ASP A 90 -6.53 16.47 -6.63
C ASP A 90 -5.55 17.50 -6.04
N LEU A 91 -5.16 17.30 -4.78
CA LEU A 91 -4.16 18.12 -4.10
C LEU A 91 -2.74 17.77 -4.56
N SER A 92 -1.89 18.79 -4.61
CA SER A 92 -0.45 18.57 -4.66
C SER A 92 0.04 17.99 -3.33
N TYR A 93 1.13 17.20 -3.36
CA TYR A 93 1.78 16.72 -2.14
C TYR A 93 2.21 17.87 -1.22
N GLY A 94 2.65 18.99 -1.79
CA GLY A 94 3.03 20.18 -1.00
C GLY A 94 1.87 20.79 -0.22
N ASP A 95 0.70 20.90 -0.85
CA ASP A 95 -0.51 21.41 -0.19
C ASP A 95 -1.00 20.44 0.89
N ALA A 96 -0.96 19.14 0.60
CA ALA A 96 -1.30 18.10 1.58
C ALA A 96 -0.40 18.14 2.82
N VAL A 97 0.92 18.30 2.64
CA VAL A 97 1.87 18.49 3.76
C VAL A 97 1.47 19.69 4.60
N GLN A 98 1.13 20.83 3.98
CA GLN A 98 0.74 22.04 4.72
C GLN A 98 -0.55 21.83 5.52
N ILE A 99 -1.56 21.19 4.89
CA ILE A 99 -2.85 20.90 5.52
C ILE A 99 -2.67 19.96 6.71
N MET A 100 -2.04 18.79 6.50
CA MET A 100 -1.87 17.77 7.54
C MET A 100 -1.00 18.28 8.69
N ARG A 101 0.07 19.03 8.41
CA ARG A 101 0.87 19.67 9.47
C ARG A 101 0.06 20.71 10.23
N THR A 102 -0.78 21.49 9.56
CA THR A 102 -1.65 22.47 10.23
C THR A 102 -2.66 21.79 11.14
N PHE A 103 -3.25 20.68 10.69
CA PHE A 103 -4.13 19.84 11.49
C PHE A 103 -3.45 19.36 12.78
N VAL A 104 -2.22 18.87 12.69
CA VAL A 104 -1.46 18.39 13.86
C VAL A 104 -0.95 19.52 14.76
N LYS A 105 -0.30 20.54 14.18
CA LYS A 105 0.35 21.61 14.94
C LYS A 105 -0.66 22.53 15.61
N ARG A 106 -1.72 22.90 14.89
CA ARG A 106 -2.66 23.95 15.28
C ARG A 106 -4.03 23.41 15.67
N SER A 107 -4.26 22.10 15.55
CA SER A 107 -5.59 21.51 15.77
C SER A 107 -6.65 22.25 14.95
N ALA A 108 -6.36 22.47 13.67
CA ALA A 108 -7.19 23.27 12.78
C ALA A 108 -7.49 22.51 11.48
N LEU A 109 -8.75 22.55 11.07
CA LEU A 109 -9.20 22.01 9.79
C LEU A 109 -8.96 23.00 8.65
N PRO A 110 -8.94 22.52 7.38
CA PRO A 110 -9.07 23.36 6.21
C PRO A 110 -10.36 24.22 6.26
N ASP A 111 -10.41 25.28 5.46
CA ASP A 111 -11.62 26.10 5.33
C ASP A 111 -12.79 25.22 4.82
N GLU A 112 -13.98 25.36 5.42
CA GLU A 112 -15.15 24.54 5.09
C GLU A 112 -15.55 24.58 3.60
N LYS A 113 -15.16 25.63 2.88
CA LYS A 113 -15.39 25.76 1.42
C LYS A 113 -14.45 24.89 0.59
N THR A 114 -13.40 24.34 1.17
CA THR A 114 -12.36 23.58 0.45
C THR A 114 -12.67 22.09 0.36
N TYR A 115 -13.55 21.57 1.22
CA TYR A 115 -13.92 20.17 1.23
C TYR A 115 -15.42 19.98 0.98
N THR A 116 -15.78 18.85 0.39
CA THR A 116 -17.18 18.47 0.13
C THR A 116 -17.55 17.19 0.86
N GLU A 117 -18.80 17.05 1.27
CA GLU A 117 -19.32 15.80 1.83
C GLU A 117 -19.31 14.71 0.74
N VAL A 118 -18.84 13.52 1.09
CA VAL A 118 -18.78 12.36 0.20
C VAL A 118 -19.95 11.45 0.54
N LEU A 119 -20.95 11.39 -0.35
CA LEU A 119 -22.21 10.65 -0.16
C LEU A 119 -22.18 9.30 -0.88
N GLY A 120 -21.50 8.28 -0.33
CA GLY A 120 -21.40 6.90 -0.89
C GLY A 120 -20.62 6.79 -2.22
N ASN A 121 -20.18 5.66 -2.78
CA ASN A 121 -20.23 4.22 -2.51
C ASN A 121 -18.88 3.63 -2.96
N ASP A 122 -17.78 4.06 -2.35
CA ASP A 122 -16.44 3.56 -2.69
C ASP A 122 -16.35 2.04 -2.47
N ASN A 123 -17.18 1.49 -1.59
CA ASN A 123 -17.24 0.07 -1.26
C ASN A 123 -17.54 -0.84 -2.46
N GLU A 124 -18.47 -0.47 -3.35
CA GLU A 124 -18.72 -1.25 -4.58
C GLU A 124 -17.49 -1.29 -5.49
N LYS A 125 -16.82 -0.14 -5.66
CA LYS A 125 -15.60 -0.05 -6.48
C LYS A 125 -14.46 -0.85 -5.85
N ILE A 126 -14.28 -0.75 -4.54
CA ILE A 126 -13.28 -1.50 -3.77
C ILE A 126 -13.52 -3.00 -3.95
N LYS A 127 -14.76 -3.46 -3.75
CA LYS A 127 -15.15 -4.87 -3.90
C LYS A 127 -14.97 -5.39 -5.31
N ALA A 128 -15.37 -4.63 -6.32
CA ALA A 128 -15.16 -4.98 -7.72
C ALA A 128 -13.65 -5.07 -8.03
N SER A 129 -12.85 -4.13 -7.52
CA SER A 129 -11.40 -4.11 -7.76
C SER A 129 -10.70 -5.30 -7.11
N PHE A 130 -11.05 -5.65 -5.87
CA PHE A 130 -10.52 -6.82 -5.19
C PHE A 130 -10.96 -8.14 -5.86
N THR A 131 -12.20 -8.20 -6.34
CA THR A 131 -12.71 -9.35 -7.10
C THR A 131 -11.88 -9.59 -8.34
N GLU A 132 -11.72 -8.58 -9.18
CA GLU A 132 -10.95 -8.69 -10.43
C GLU A 132 -9.48 -9.00 -10.14
N LEU A 133 -8.88 -8.36 -9.13
CA LEU A 133 -7.49 -8.63 -8.73
C LEU A 133 -7.31 -10.08 -8.29
N SER A 134 -8.22 -10.61 -7.47
CA SER A 134 -8.18 -12.00 -7.01
C SER A 134 -8.30 -12.98 -8.17
N GLU A 135 -9.19 -12.71 -9.12
CA GLU A 135 -9.34 -13.55 -10.33
C GLU A 135 -8.08 -13.56 -11.18
N LEU A 136 -7.44 -12.40 -11.37
CA LEU A 136 -6.19 -12.27 -12.14
C LEU A 136 -5.01 -13.00 -11.48
N LEU A 137 -4.86 -12.89 -10.15
CA LEU A 137 -3.74 -13.52 -9.44
C LEU A 137 -3.92 -15.03 -9.24
N ILE A 138 -5.15 -15.48 -8.96
CA ILE A 138 -5.46 -16.91 -8.79
C ILE A 138 -5.46 -17.63 -10.16
N GLY A 139 -6.00 -16.98 -11.20
CA GLY A 139 -6.05 -17.48 -12.58
C GLY A 139 -7.15 -18.52 -12.87
N ASP A 140 -7.51 -19.39 -11.90
CA ASP A 140 -8.66 -20.29 -12.01
C ASP A 140 -9.94 -19.57 -11.53
N SER A 141 -10.84 -19.26 -12.47
CA SER A 141 -12.05 -18.49 -12.18
C SER A 141 -13.01 -19.20 -11.21
N LYS A 142 -13.14 -20.53 -11.26
CA LYS A 142 -14.00 -21.26 -10.32
C LYS A 142 -13.40 -21.23 -8.91
N TYR A 143 -12.09 -21.37 -8.83
CA TYR A 143 -11.37 -21.31 -7.56
C TYR A 143 -11.43 -19.92 -6.96
N ALA A 144 -11.14 -18.87 -7.74
CA ALA A 144 -11.23 -17.48 -7.32
C ALA A 144 -12.63 -17.13 -6.79
N GLN A 145 -13.68 -17.60 -7.47
CA GLN A 145 -15.06 -17.41 -7.01
C GLN A 145 -15.36 -18.13 -5.69
N SER A 146 -14.73 -19.29 -5.43
CA SER A 146 -14.84 -19.97 -4.14
C SER A 146 -14.13 -19.20 -3.03
N PHE A 147 -12.93 -18.69 -3.31
CA PHE A 147 -12.16 -17.83 -2.41
C PHE A 147 -12.97 -16.56 -2.04
N LEU A 148 -13.48 -15.83 -3.04
CA LEU A 148 -14.25 -14.60 -2.84
C LEU A 148 -15.54 -14.83 -2.03
N LYS A 149 -16.18 -16.00 -2.18
CA LYS A 149 -17.34 -16.39 -1.35
C LYS A 149 -16.97 -16.71 0.09
N ARG A 150 -15.71 -17.03 0.41
CA ARG A 150 -15.24 -17.22 1.77
C ARG A 150 -14.95 -15.87 2.43
N VAL A 151 -14.15 -15.04 1.76
CA VAL A 151 -13.61 -13.79 2.34
C VAL A 151 -14.63 -12.65 2.40
N LYS A 152 -15.40 -12.46 1.33
CA LYS A 152 -16.50 -11.47 1.22
C LYS A 152 -16.17 -10.06 1.79
N PRO A 153 -15.14 -9.36 1.29
CA PRO A 153 -14.89 -7.99 1.74
C PRO A 153 -16.01 -7.05 1.29
N ASP A 154 -16.51 -6.21 2.19
CA ASP A 154 -17.61 -5.26 1.95
C ASP A 154 -17.17 -3.79 2.09
N ASN A 155 -16.01 -3.51 2.69
CA ASN A 155 -15.44 -2.18 2.85
C ASN A 155 -13.90 -2.22 2.84
N MET A 156 -13.24 -1.07 3.03
CA MET A 156 -11.77 -0.98 3.03
C MET A 156 -11.14 -1.68 4.23
N GLU A 157 -11.79 -1.67 5.40
CA GLU A 157 -11.29 -2.38 6.57
C GLU A 157 -11.27 -3.90 6.35
N ASP A 158 -12.30 -4.45 5.71
CA ASP A 158 -12.36 -5.88 5.36
C ASP A 158 -11.30 -6.26 4.32
N ILE A 159 -10.87 -5.31 3.47
CA ILE A 159 -9.83 -5.53 2.46
C ILE A 159 -8.48 -5.81 3.10
N GLU A 160 -8.14 -5.16 4.22
CA GLU A 160 -6.85 -5.41 4.90
C GLU A 160 -6.74 -6.91 5.28
N ILE A 161 -7.83 -7.48 5.82
CA ILE A 161 -7.92 -8.90 6.16
C ILE A 161 -7.93 -9.77 4.90
N ALA A 162 -8.70 -9.35 3.88
CA ALA A 162 -8.82 -10.09 2.63
C ALA A 162 -7.49 -10.16 1.84
N TRP A 163 -6.65 -9.15 1.94
CA TRP A 163 -5.32 -9.08 1.36
C TRP A 163 -4.39 -10.15 1.94
N GLU A 164 -4.39 -10.30 3.27
CA GLU A 164 -3.68 -11.36 3.97
C GLU A 164 -4.19 -12.75 3.56
N GLU A 165 -5.51 -12.96 3.50
CA GLU A 165 -6.08 -14.23 3.04
C GLU A 165 -5.71 -14.55 1.58
N LEU A 166 -5.67 -13.54 0.71
CA LEU A 166 -5.27 -13.73 -0.69
C LEU A 166 -3.80 -14.12 -0.77
N TYR A 167 -2.94 -13.45 -0.01
CA TYR A 167 -1.53 -13.78 0.10
C TYR A 167 -1.31 -15.25 0.49
N GLU A 168 -1.95 -15.71 1.57
CA GLU A 168 -1.84 -17.11 2.01
C GLU A 168 -2.34 -18.09 0.93
N GLU A 169 -3.42 -17.73 0.26
CA GLU A 169 -4.00 -18.54 -0.81
C GLU A 169 -3.06 -18.66 -2.02
N LEU A 170 -2.39 -17.57 -2.40
CA LEU A 170 -1.42 -17.56 -3.50
C LEU A 170 -0.19 -18.41 -3.17
N LEU A 171 0.31 -18.38 -1.94
CA LEU A 171 1.37 -19.28 -1.48
C LEU A 171 0.93 -20.75 -1.57
N ARG A 172 -0.26 -21.06 -1.06
CA ARG A 172 -0.82 -22.42 -1.05
C ARG A 172 -1.00 -22.98 -2.46
N LEU A 173 -1.35 -22.13 -3.42
CA LEU A 173 -1.52 -22.48 -4.84
C LEU A 173 -0.19 -22.55 -5.61
N GLY A 174 0.94 -22.16 -5.00
CA GLY A 174 2.22 -22.03 -5.69
C GLY A 174 2.24 -20.91 -6.74
N LYS A 175 1.38 -19.90 -6.56
CA LYS A 175 1.31 -18.68 -7.40
C LYS A 175 2.20 -17.56 -6.87
N ALA A 176 2.57 -17.63 -5.60
CA ALA A 176 3.51 -16.74 -4.96
C ALA A 176 4.58 -17.54 -4.19
N VAL A 177 5.74 -16.93 -3.97
CA VAL A 177 6.77 -17.44 -3.04
C VAL A 177 7.25 -16.28 -2.17
N GLU A 178 7.20 -16.46 -0.85
CA GLU A 178 7.77 -15.51 0.10
C GLU A 178 9.27 -15.76 0.30
N LEU A 179 10.05 -14.68 0.28
CA LEU A 179 11.48 -14.67 0.61
C LEU A 179 11.76 -13.68 1.74
N ASP A 180 12.62 -14.08 2.67
CA ASP A 180 13.23 -13.14 3.62
C ASP A 180 14.04 -12.06 2.88
N TRP A 181 14.06 -10.82 3.39
CA TRP A 181 14.80 -9.74 2.74
C TRP A 181 16.31 -9.99 2.62
N LYS A 182 16.89 -10.86 3.45
CA LYS A 182 18.28 -11.35 3.35
C LYS A 182 18.40 -12.65 2.56
N GLY A 183 17.41 -12.97 1.74
CA GLY A 183 17.40 -14.15 0.89
C GLY A 183 18.68 -14.21 0.06
N ARG A 184 19.33 -15.38 0.08
CA ARG A 184 20.54 -15.62 -0.73
C ARG A 184 20.19 -15.93 -2.17
N LYS A 185 21.18 -15.79 -3.07
CA LYS A 185 21.03 -16.07 -4.51
C LYS A 185 20.43 -17.45 -4.79
N ASP A 186 20.90 -18.49 -4.10
CA ASP A 186 20.42 -19.86 -4.28
C ASP A 186 18.93 -20.01 -3.96
N ILE A 187 18.46 -19.30 -2.93
CA ILE A 187 17.07 -19.30 -2.50
C ILE A 187 16.21 -18.50 -3.49
N PHE A 188 16.68 -17.32 -3.91
CA PHE A 188 15.99 -16.49 -4.92
C PHE A 188 15.79 -17.25 -6.24
N VAL A 189 16.86 -17.84 -6.77
CA VAL A 189 16.81 -18.64 -8.01
C VAL A 189 15.80 -19.78 -7.87
N HIS A 190 15.81 -20.49 -6.73
CA HIS A 190 14.88 -21.57 -6.49
C HIS A 190 13.41 -21.09 -6.49
N ALA A 191 13.13 -19.93 -5.88
CA ALA A 191 11.82 -19.32 -5.88
C ALA A 191 11.35 -18.96 -7.29
N VAL A 192 12.20 -18.27 -8.08
CA VAL A 192 11.86 -17.91 -9.47
C VAL A 192 11.63 -19.14 -10.33
N LYS A 193 12.45 -20.19 -10.19
CA LYS A 193 12.24 -21.47 -10.90
C LYS A 193 10.91 -22.13 -10.53
N THR A 194 10.54 -22.07 -9.26
CA THR A 194 9.27 -22.63 -8.77
C THR A 194 8.09 -21.90 -9.40
N LEU A 195 8.12 -20.57 -9.43
CA LEU A 195 7.08 -19.75 -10.07
C LEU A 195 7.04 -19.94 -11.59
N ASN A 196 8.18 -20.22 -12.23
CA ASN A 196 8.30 -20.40 -13.67
C ASN A 196 7.86 -21.79 -14.18
N LEU A 197 7.43 -22.70 -13.28
CA LEU A 197 6.94 -24.02 -13.68
C LEU A 197 5.74 -23.91 -14.63
N GLY A 198 5.95 -24.30 -15.88
CA GLY A 198 4.93 -24.26 -16.94
C GLY A 198 4.96 -23.01 -17.83
N LEU A 199 5.66 -21.95 -17.44
CA LEU A 199 5.79 -20.71 -18.24
C LEU A 199 6.99 -20.76 -19.20
N LYS A 200 8.02 -21.57 -18.88
CA LYS A 200 9.22 -21.78 -19.70
C LYS A 200 9.99 -20.48 -20.01
N LEU A 201 9.95 -19.51 -19.11
CA LEU A 201 10.74 -18.29 -19.22
C LEU A 201 12.22 -18.58 -19.01
N GLU A 202 13.09 -17.78 -19.62
CA GLU A 202 14.54 -17.89 -19.43
C GLU A 202 14.93 -17.54 -17.99
N ILE A 203 15.76 -18.37 -17.37
CA ILE A 203 16.38 -18.08 -16.08
C ILE A 203 17.87 -18.35 -16.24
N ASN A 204 18.68 -17.31 -16.11
CA ASN A 204 20.13 -17.42 -16.17
C ASN A 204 20.75 -17.03 -14.82
N GLU A 205 21.23 -18.03 -14.09
CA GLU A 205 21.81 -17.85 -12.74
C GLU A 205 23.23 -17.31 -12.76
N ASP A 206 23.94 -17.51 -13.89
CA ASP A 206 25.36 -17.18 -14.03
C ASP A 206 25.57 -15.67 -14.14
N ILE A 207 24.56 -14.94 -14.64
CA ILE A 207 24.58 -13.47 -14.73
C ILE A 207 24.14 -12.78 -13.44
N LEU A 208 23.68 -13.54 -12.44
CA LEU A 208 23.30 -13.01 -11.14
C LEU A 208 24.53 -12.98 -10.20
N ASP A 209 24.96 -11.78 -9.80
CA ASP A 209 26.06 -11.59 -8.85
C ASP A 209 25.67 -12.10 -7.46
N GLY A 210 26.46 -12.99 -6.87
CA GLY A 210 26.19 -13.56 -5.55
C GLY A 210 26.27 -12.59 -4.38
N ASN A 211 26.80 -11.38 -4.58
CA ASN A 211 26.91 -10.34 -3.54
C ASN A 211 25.79 -9.30 -3.58
N GLU A 212 24.92 -9.36 -4.59
CA GLU A 212 23.77 -8.46 -4.72
C GLU A 212 22.57 -8.99 -3.92
N ASP A 213 21.40 -8.35 -4.09
CA ASP A 213 20.17 -8.67 -3.37
C ASP A 213 18.96 -8.88 -4.30
N ILE A 214 17.82 -9.21 -3.69
CA ILE A 214 16.57 -9.58 -4.38
C ILE A 214 16.15 -8.52 -5.42
N PRO A 215 16.13 -7.20 -5.12
CA PRO A 215 15.81 -6.19 -6.14
C PRO A 215 16.77 -6.18 -7.34
N ARG A 216 18.10 -6.26 -7.12
CA ARG A 216 19.05 -6.30 -8.26
C ARG A 216 18.90 -7.57 -9.09
N TRP A 217 18.73 -8.73 -8.45
CA TRP A 217 18.52 -9.99 -9.19
C TRP A 217 17.20 -10.00 -9.97
N SER A 218 16.14 -9.41 -9.38
CA SER A 218 14.85 -9.24 -10.03
C SER A 218 14.98 -8.37 -11.28
N LYS A 219 15.75 -7.28 -11.21
CA LYS A 219 16.04 -6.41 -12.37
C LYS A 219 16.71 -7.15 -13.52
N VAL A 220 17.74 -7.94 -13.20
CA VAL A 220 18.44 -8.74 -14.21
C VAL A 220 17.49 -9.79 -14.80
N THR A 221 16.68 -10.44 -13.97
CA THR A 221 15.69 -11.44 -14.40
C THR A 221 14.63 -10.82 -15.30
N ASN A 222 14.06 -9.68 -14.93
CA ASN A 222 13.07 -8.95 -15.72
C ASN A 222 13.61 -8.47 -17.07
N SER A 223 14.91 -8.15 -17.14
CA SER A 223 15.55 -7.77 -18.42
C SER A 223 15.58 -8.90 -19.45
N LEU A 224 15.43 -10.17 -19.02
CA LEU A 224 15.37 -11.32 -19.91
C LEU A 224 13.96 -11.60 -20.46
N TRP A 225 12.92 -10.96 -19.92
CA TRP A 225 11.53 -11.29 -20.22
C TRP A 225 10.83 -10.18 -21.03
N GLU A 226 10.42 -10.54 -22.25
CA GLU A 226 9.71 -9.60 -23.14
C GLU A 226 8.27 -9.36 -22.69
N ASP A 227 7.52 -10.42 -22.35
CA ASP A 227 6.08 -10.36 -22.10
C ASP A 227 5.68 -10.60 -20.64
N HIS A 228 6.64 -10.94 -19.78
CA HIS A 228 6.41 -11.25 -18.37
C HIS A 228 7.24 -10.36 -17.45
N ILE A 229 6.87 -10.35 -16.18
CA ILE A 229 7.56 -9.62 -15.14
C ILE A 229 7.51 -10.41 -13.82
N LEU A 230 8.63 -10.40 -13.12
CA LEU A 230 8.74 -10.75 -11.72
C LEU A 230 8.30 -9.53 -10.93
N ALA A 231 7.10 -9.64 -10.38
CA ALA A 231 6.49 -8.66 -9.52
C ALA A 231 6.56 -9.14 -8.06
N ALA A 232 6.18 -8.25 -7.15
CA ALA A 232 6.02 -8.58 -5.76
C ALA A 232 4.73 -7.98 -5.20
N MET A 233 4.11 -8.70 -4.28
CA MET A 233 2.96 -8.27 -3.49
C MET A 233 3.47 -7.70 -2.17
N ASP A 234 3.15 -6.46 -1.87
CA ASP A 234 3.61 -5.80 -0.65
C ASP A 234 2.70 -6.19 0.53
N MET A 235 3.30 -6.78 1.55
CA MET A 235 2.62 -7.19 2.79
C MET A 235 2.96 -6.28 3.97
N GLY A 236 3.69 -5.18 3.76
CA GLY A 236 4.13 -4.30 4.84
C GLY A 236 5.12 -4.98 5.81
N SER A 237 5.80 -6.03 5.35
CA SER A 237 6.76 -6.84 6.10
C SER A 237 8.16 -6.73 5.51
N ASP A 238 9.16 -7.19 6.26
CA ASP A 238 10.54 -7.33 5.79
C ASP A 238 10.72 -8.57 4.86
N SER A 239 9.73 -8.89 4.04
CA SER A 239 9.77 -10.05 3.12
C SER A 239 9.27 -9.69 1.71
N TYR A 240 9.77 -10.42 0.71
CA TYR A 240 9.40 -10.29 -0.68
C TYR A 240 8.43 -11.42 -1.06
N VAL A 241 7.17 -11.09 -1.31
CA VAL A 241 6.20 -12.04 -1.86
C VAL A 241 6.24 -11.99 -3.39
N LEU A 242 7.11 -12.82 -3.99
CA LEU A 242 7.36 -12.83 -5.42
C LEU A 242 6.24 -13.53 -6.20
N ILE A 243 5.86 -12.95 -7.35
CA ILE A 243 4.84 -13.46 -8.27
C ILE A 243 5.33 -13.23 -9.72
N ILE A 244 5.07 -14.17 -10.64
CA ILE A 244 5.29 -13.95 -12.08
C ILE A 244 3.96 -13.63 -12.75
N LEU A 245 3.91 -12.51 -13.50
CA LEU A 245 2.72 -12.05 -14.21
C LEU A 245 3.08 -11.75 -15.68
N SER A 246 2.10 -11.86 -16.59
CA SER A 246 2.22 -11.20 -17.89
C SER A 246 2.23 -9.68 -17.68
N LYS A 247 2.88 -8.91 -18.57
CA LYS A 247 2.92 -7.45 -18.46
C LYS A 247 1.54 -6.81 -18.53
N GLU A 248 0.62 -7.40 -19.30
CA GLU A 248 -0.80 -7.01 -19.33
C GLU A 248 -1.47 -7.16 -17.96
N ASN A 249 -1.38 -8.36 -17.37
CA ASN A 249 -1.96 -8.62 -16.05
C ASN A 249 -1.29 -7.78 -14.98
N PHE A 250 0.04 -7.59 -15.04
CA PHE A 250 0.78 -6.75 -14.10
C PHE A 250 0.26 -5.32 -14.07
N SER A 251 0.11 -4.69 -15.25
CA SER A 251 -0.43 -3.33 -15.33
C SER A 251 -1.81 -3.24 -14.67
N ARG A 252 -2.65 -4.25 -14.88
CA ARG A 252 -4.01 -4.26 -14.33
C ARG A 252 -4.03 -4.52 -12.83
N VAL A 253 -3.30 -5.52 -12.32
CA VAL A 253 -3.28 -5.79 -10.87
C VAL A 253 -2.60 -4.69 -10.07
N LYS A 254 -1.59 -4.01 -10.64
CA LYS A 254 -0.98 -2.82 -10.01
C LYS A 254 -1.99 -1.69 -9.83
N GLU A 255 -2.79 -1.42 -10.86
CA GLU A 255 -3.87 -0.43 -10.78
C GLU A 255 -4.94 -0.82 -9.75
N LEU A 256 -5.38 -2.08 -9.78
CA LEU A 256 -6.41 -2.60 -8.86
C LEU A 256 -5.94 -2.58 -7.41
N ALA A 257 -4.69 -3.00 -7.15
CA ALA A 257 -4.07 -2.96 -5.82
C ALA A 257 -4.07 -1.52 -5.28
N ARG A 258 -3.70 -0.55 -6.11
CA ARG A 258 -3.73 0.87 -5.72
C ARG A 258 -5.12 1.36 -5.33
N ILE A 259 -6.18 0.95 -6.05
CA ILE A 259 -7.57 1.32 -5.73
C ILE A 259 -7.98 0.81 -4.35
N ILE A 260 -7.51 -0.36 -3.97
CA ILE A 260 -7.76 -0.98 -2.67
C ILE A 260 -6.69 -0.62 -1.62
N LEU A 261 -5.87 0.40 -1.89
CA LEU A 261 -4.82 0.92 -1.00
C LEU A 261 -3.67 -0.04 -0.67
N HIS A 262 -3.45 -1.04 -1.51
CA HIS A 262 -2.33 -1.98 -1.45
C HIS A 262 -1.35 -1.77 -2.61
N ARG A 263 -0.20 -2.44 -2.56
CA ARG A 263 0.87 -2.28 -3.55
C ARG A 263 1.26 -3.63 -4.16
N ILE A 264 1.25 -3.67 -5.48
CA ILE A 264 1.98 -4.65 -6.29
C ILE A 264 2.90 -3.85 -7.21
N ALA A 265 4.19 -4.16 -7.20
CA ALA A 265 5.20 -3.47 -7.98
C ALA A 265 6.13 -4.47 -8.66
N ALA A 266 6.99 -3.99 -9.56
CA ALA A 266 8.08 -4.83 -10.06
C ALA A 266 8.97 -5.22 -8.88
N ALA A 267 9.46 -6.45 -8.81
CA ALA A 267 10.25 -6.90 -7.66
C ALA A 267 11.57 -6.12 -7.48
N GLU A 268 12.06 -5.45 -8.54
CA GLU A 268 13.19 -4.53 -8.49
C GLU A 268 12.88 -3.15 -7.89
N GLU A 269 11.60 -2.82 -7.72
CA GLU A 269 11.10 -1.56 -7.13
C GLU A 269 10.69 -1.73 -5.65
N MET A 270 10.81 -2.94 -5.10
CA MET A 270 10.41 -3.27 -3.72
C MET A 270 11.53 -3.05 -2.71
#